data_AF-A0A925XHW2-F1
#
_entry.id   AF-A0A925XHW2-F1
#
_cell.length_a   1.000
_cell.length_b   1.000
_cell.length_c   1.000
_cell.angle_alpha   90.00
_cell.angle_beta   90.00
_cell.angle_gamma   90.00
#
_symmetry.space_group_name_H-M   'P 1'
#
loop_
_entity.id
_entity.type
_entity.pdbx_description
1 polymer ?
#
loop_
_entity_poly.entity_id
_entity_poly.type
_entity_poly.pdbx_seq_one_letter_code
_entity_poly.pdbx_strand_id
1 'polypeptide(L)'
;NAANAEFHKAFPEKKVDYLSESWQMLNAPLCIKCHSVGGRQVTISDPAKYNRGPNLDLAAERLKPDWLLLWLFRPQWITPYTSMPSPLPPQQTGGQPRYPELFGAEGLRQTVSLRDALVNYYKLLEREGKTAEAPKPAAAGAGGGK
;
A
#
# COMPACT_ATOMS: atom_id res chain seq x y z
N ASN A 1 -5.45 -7.20 19.30
CA ASN A 1 -6.35 -8.10 18.51
C ASN A 1 -5.50 -9.23 17.93
N ALA A 2 -6.10 -10.25 17.31
CA ALA A 2 -5.37 -11.43 16.78
C ALA A 2 -4.33 -11.05 15.71
N ALA A 3 -4.67 -10.17 14.77
CA ALA A 3 -3.76 -9.69 13.73
C ALA A 3 -2.49 -9.03 14.31
N ASN A 4 -2.62 -8.21 15.35
CA ASN A 4 -1.46 -7.60 16.01
C ASN A 4 -0.58 -8.63 16.73
N ALA A 5 -1.19 -9.64 17.36
CA ALA A 5 -0.42 -10.69 18.02
C ALA A 5 0.37 -11.54 17.00
N GLU A 6 -0.24 -11.87 15.86
CA GLU A 6 0.44 -12.56 14.77
C GLU A 6 1.57 -11.69 14.18
N PHE A 7 1.31 -10.40 13.99
CA PHE A 7 2.29 -9.44 13.50
C PHE A 7 3.55 -9.39 14.38
N HIS A 8 3.41 -9.21 15.69
CA HIS A 8 4.56 -9.20 16.61
C HIS A 8 5.21 -10.57 16.82
N LYS A 9 4.47 -11.67 16.60
CA LYS A 9 5.08 -13.00 16.55
C LYS A 9 5.99 -13.15 15.32
N ALA A 10 5.58 -12.62 14.18
CA ALA A 10 6.36 -12.66 12.95
C ALA A 10 7.52 -11.66 12.95
N PHE A 11 7.34 -10.50 13.58
CA PHE A 11 8.28 -9.39 13.59
C PHE A 11 8.47 -8.85 15.03
N PRO A 12 9.16 -9.59 15.91
CA PRO A 12 9.31 -9.23 17.32
C PRO A 12 10.10 -7.94 17.56
N GLU A 13 10.88 -7.48 16.58
CA GLU A 13 11.64 -6.24 16.62
C GLU A 13 10.77 -4.99 16.36
N LYS A 14 9.55 -5.17 15.85
CA LYS A 14 8.66 -4.06 15.50
C LYS A 14 8.03 -3.44 16.73
N LYS A 15 8.31 -2.15 16.93
CA LYS A 15 7.74 -1.35 18.03
C LYS A 15 6.33 -0.83 17.74
N VAL A 16 5.96 -0.73 16.45
CA VAL A 16 4.64 -0.25 16.02
C VAL A 16 3.62 -1.39 16.03
N ASP A 17 2.33 -1.05 16.09
CA ASP A 17 1.26 -2.04 15.93
C ASP A 17 1.00 -2.36 14.45
N TYR A 18 0.30 -3.48 14.20
CA TYR A 18 -0.03 -3.95 12.85
C TYR A 18 -0.71 -2.87 11.98
N LEU A 19 -1.67 -2.12 12.53
CA LEU A 19 -2.40 -1.10 11.78
C LEU A 19 -1.55 0.15 11.54
N SER A 20 -0.64 0.49 12.44
CA SER A 20 0.32 1.58 12.24
C SER A 20 1.29 1.24 11.11
N GLU A 21 1.81 0.01 11.03
CA GLU A 21 2.64 -0.40 9.88
C GLU A 21 1.81 -0.51 8.59
N SER A 22 0.55 -0.93 8.69
CA SER A 22 -0.40 -0.92 7.56
C SER A 22 -0.61 0.50 7.02
N TRP A 23 -0.72 1.49 7.91
CA TRP A 23 -0.81 2.90 7.54
C TRP A 23 0.45 3.39 6.84
N GLN A 24 1.63 2.99 7.31
CA GLN A 24 2.91 3.28 6.63
C GLN A 24 2.95 2.67 5.24
N MET A 25 2.48 1.43 5.08
CA MET A 25 2.41 0.74 3.81
C MET A 25 1.48 1.46 2.81
N LEU A 26 0.28 1.86 3.24
CA LEU A 26 -0.66 2.63 2.41
C LEU A 26 -0.08 3.97 1.98
N ASN A 27 0.71 4.59 2.86
CA ASN A 27 1.30 5.90 2.62
C ASN A 27 2.69 5.87 2.00
N ALA A 28 3.23 4.70 1.72
CA ALA A 28 4.45 4.53 0.94
C ALA A 28 4.30 5.18 -0.46
N PRO A 29 5.41 5.54 -1.15
CA PRO A 29 5.38 6.31 -2.39
C PRO A 29 4.70 5.65 -3.61
N LEU A 30 4.05 4.49 -3.46
CA LEU A 30 3.38 3.80 -4.55
C LEU A 30 1.98 4.37 -4.82
N CYS A 31 1.17 4.53 -3.77
CA CYS A 31 -0.25 4.87 -3.89
C CYS A 31 -0.44 6.36 -4.27
N ILE A 32 0.35 7.24 -3.64
CA ILE A 32 0.28 8.70 -3.81
C ILE A 32 0.69 9.19 -5.21
N LYS A 33 1.33 8.34 -6.03
CA LYS A 33 1.65 8.67 -7.43
C LYS A 33 0.40 8.88 -8.29
N CYS A 34 -0.71 8.24 -7.93
CA CYS A 34 -1.96 8.30 -8.69
C CYS A 34 -3.15 8.74 -7.82
N HIS A 35 -3.17 8.43 -6.52
CA HIS A 35 -4.33 8.64 -5.67
C HIS A 35 -4.10 9.71 -4.60
N SER A 36 -5.10 10.54 -4.31
CA SER A 36 -5.14 11.26 -3.04
C SER A 36 -5.35 10.24 -1.91
N VAL A 37 -4.49 10.27 -0.90
CA VAL A 37 -4.43 9.27 0.19
C VAL A 37 -3.65 9.80 1.40
N GLY A 38 -4.04 9.39 2.61
CA GLY A 38 -3.41 9.80 3.86
C GLY A 38 -3.61 11.28 4.19
N GLY A 39 -4.72 11.87 3.73
CA GLY A 39 -4.97 13.30 3.83
C GLY A 39 -4.10 14.17 2.91
N ARG A 40 -3.41 13.56 1.94
CA ARG A 40 -2.58 14.25 0.92
C ARG A 40 -3.29 14.28 -0.42
N GLN A 41 -3.17 15.40 -1.13
CA GLN A 41 -3.63 15.50 -2.51
C GLN A 41 -2.59 14.97 -3.48
N VAL A 42 -3.02 14.18 -4.46
CA VAL A 42 -2.13 13.73 -5.54
C VAL A 42 -1.75 14.89 -6.46
N THR A 43 -0.44 14.95 -6.77
CA THR A 43 0.11 15.75 -7.86
C THR A 43 0.74 14.81 -8.87
N ILE A 44 0.29 14.85 -10.12
CA ILE A 44 0.81 14.01 -11.21
C ILE A 44 2.09 14.66 -11.75
N SER A 45 3.24 14.14 -11.35
CA SER A 45 4.55 14.68 -11.75
C SER A 45 5.01 14.24 -13.15
N ASP A 46 4.52 13.10 -13.63
CA ASP A 46 4.81 12.57 -14.98
C ASP A 46 3.51 12.08 -15.63
N PRO A 47 2.78 12.97 -16.34
CA PRO A 47 1.50 12.63 -16.97
C PRO A 47 1.59 11.58 -18.09
N ALA A 48 2.79 11.31 -18.62
CA ALA A 48 2.98 10.24 -19.61
C ALA A 48 3.00 8.85 -18.96
N LYS A 49 3.32 8.77 -17.66
CA LYS A 49 3.41 7.49 -16.92
C LYS A 49 2.26 7.27 -15.93
N TYR A 50 1.69 8.33 -15.38
CA TYR A 50 0.73 8.23 -14.30
C TYR A 50 -0.57 8.95 -14.62
N ASN A 51 -1.67 8.23 -14.47
CA ASN A 51 -3.03 8.77 -14.57
C ASN A 51 -3.58 9.04 -13.17
N ARG A 52 -4.36 10.12 -13.03
CA ARG A 52 -5.06 10.42 -11.76
C ARG A 52 -6.08 9.32 -11.45
N GLY A 53 -5.88 8.67 -10.31
CA GLY A 53 -6.81 7.70 -9.74
C GLY A 53 -7.86 8.35 -8.83
N PRO A 54 -8.89 7.59 -8.42
CA PRO A 54 -9.89 8.04 -7.45
C PRO A 54 -9.28 8.49 -6.11
N ASN A 55 -9.95 9.42 -5.41
CA ASN A 55 -9.62 9.70 -4.01
C ASN A 55 -9.95 8.48 -3.14
N LEU A 56 -9.01 8.06 -2.29
CA LEU A 56 -9.14 6.89 -1.42
C LEU A 56 -9.75 7.21 -0.05
N ASP A 57 -10.04 8.48 0.25
CA ASP A 57 -10.61 8.89 1.55
C ASP A 57 -11.90 8.11 1.90
N LEU A 58 -12.74 7.83 0.89
CA LEU A 58 -14.03 7.14 1.05
C LEU A 58 -13.94 5.64 0.73
N ALA A 59 -12.75 5.06 0.63
CA ALA A 59 -12.58 3.65 0.25
C ALA A 59 -13.30 2.70 1.23
N ALA A 60 -13.17 2.95 2.54
CA ALA A 60 -13.82 2.15 3.59
C ALA A 60 -15.35 2.13 3.48
N GLU A 61 -15.95 3.24 3.08
CA GLU A 61 -17.42 3.39 3.00
C GLU A 61 -17.98 2.77 1.72
N ARG A 62 -17.19 2.76 0.64
CA ARG A 62 -17.67 2.40 -0.70
C ARG A 62 -17.31 0.99 -1.13
N LEU A 63 -16.24 0.41 -0.59
CA LEU A 63 -15.65 -0.81 -1.11
C LEU A 63 -15.67 -1.92 -0.05
N LYS A 64 -16.06 -3.13 -0.46
CA LYS A 64 -16.03 -4.31 0.41
C LYS A 64 -14.59 -4.79 0.61
N PRO A 65 -14.21 -5.28 1.81
CA PRO A 65 -12.85 -5.76 2.08
C PRO A 65 -12.36 -6.84 1.10
N ASP A 66 -13.20 -7.83 0.76
CA ASP A 66 -12.84 -8.91 -0.16
C ASP A 66 -12.64 -8.41 -1.59
N TRP A 67 -13.46 -7.43 -2.01
CA TRP A 67 -13.31 -6.77 -3.30
C TRP A 67 -12.01 -5.97 -3.36
N LEU A 68 -11.69 -5.23 -2.29
CA LEU A 68 -10.42 -4.50 -2.15
C LEU A 68 -9.23 -5.44 -2.23
N LEU A 69 -9.28 -6.60 -1.58
CA LEU A 69 -8.20 -7.58 -1.62
C LEU A 69 -7.95 -8.07 -3.05
N LEU A 70 -9.03 -8.45 -3.75
CA LEU A 70 -8.94 -8.92 -5.14
C LEU A 70 -8.42 -7.81 -6.07
N TRP A 71 -8.92 -6.59 -5.89
CA TRP A 71 -8.48 -5.42 -6.64
C TRP A 71 -6.99 -5.12 -6.41
N LEU A 72 -6.54 -5.06 -5.16
CA LEU A 72 -5.14 -4.82 -4.82
C LEU A 72 -4.22 -5.96 -5.26
N PHE A 73 -4.71 -7.18 -5.37
CA PHE A 73 -3.92 -8.30 -5.89
C PHE A 73 -3.69 -8.16 -7.41
N ARG A 74 -4.78 -7.98 -8.18
CA ARG A 74 -4.71 -7.89 -9.64
C ARG A 74 -5.87 -7.10 -10.24
N PRO A 75 -5.75 -5.76 -10.34
CA PRO A 75 -6.81 -4.90 -10.86
C PRO A 75 -7.31 -5.30 -12.25
N GLN A 76 -6.40 -5.76 -13.12
CA GLN A 76 -6.70 -6.16 -14.50
C GLN A 76 -7.64 -7.36 -14.60
N TRP A 77 -7.81 -8.16 -13.54
CA TRP A 77 -8.81 -9.24 -13.53
C TRP A 77 -10.24 -8.71 -13.41
N ILE A 78 -10.42 -7.58 -12.72
CA ILE A 78 -11.72 -6.95 -12.54
C ILE A 78 -11.99 -5.94 -13.66
N THR A 79 -10.96 -5.17 -14.06
CA THR A 79 -11.06 -4.17 -15.12
C THR A 79 -9.84 -4.25 -16.02
N PRO A 80 -9.92 -5.01 -17.14
CA PRO A 80 -8.77 -5.31 -18.00
C PRO A 80 -8.01 -4.09 -18.52
N TYR A 81 -8.71 -2.97 -18.72
CA TYR A 81 -8.15 -1.74 -19.29
C TYR A 81 -7.70 -0.72 -18.23
N THR A 82 -7.68 -1.09 -16.94
CA THR A 82 -7.22 -0.19 -15.88
C THR A 82 -5.73 0.11 -16.00
N SER A 83 -5.36 1.39 -15.82
CA SER A 83 -3.95 1.79 -15.71
C SER A 83 -3.34 1.46 -14.34
N MET A 84 -4.15 1.03 -13.36
CA MET A 84 -3.64 0.67 -12.03
C MET A 84 -2.83 -0.63 -12.12
N PRO A 85 -1.51 -0.62 -11.81
CA PRO A 85 -0.70 -1.82 -11.83
C PRO A 85 -1.07 -2.74 -10.65
N SER A 86 -0.66 -4.01 -10.70
CA SER A 86 -0.55 -4.81 -9.47
C SER A 86 0.49 -4.16 -8.55
N PRO A 87 0.10 -3.56 -7.41
CA PRO A 87 0.99 -2.77 -6.58
C PRO A 87 2.12 -3.59 -5.96
N LEU A 88 1.84 -4.86 -5.66
CA LEU A 88 2.71 -5.76 -4.93
C LEU A 88 2.63 -7.14 -5.60
N PRO A 89 3.49 -7.43 -6.59
CA PRO A 89 3.48 -8.73 -7.24
C PRO A 89 3.77 -9.83 -6.20
N PRO A 90 3.11 -11.00 -6.28
CA PRO A 90 3.43 -12.12 -5.42
C PRO A 90 4.90 -12.50 -5.57
N GLN A 91 5.56 -12.85 -4.46
CA GLN A 91 6.98 -13.19 -4.47
C GLN A 91 7.32 -14.34 -5.44
N GLN A 92 6.35 -15.24 -5.69
CA GLN A 92 6.48 -16.34 -6.66
C GLN A 92 6.55 -15.89 -8.12
N THR A 93 6.19 -14.65 -8.43
CA THR A 93 6.21 -14.12 -9.82
C THR A 93 7.56 -13.52 -10.23
N GLY A 94 8.58 -13.59 -9.36
CA GLY A 94 9.92 -13.06 -9.64
C GLY A 94 10.00 -11.52 -9.61
N GLY A 95 8.94 -10.84 -9.15
CA GLY A 95 8.94 -9.40 -8.96
C GLY A 95 9.90 -8.97 -7.84
N GLN A 96 10.55 -7.83 -8.02
CA GLN A 96 11.43 -7.26 -6.99
C GLN A 96 10.61 -6.92 -5.72
N PRO A 97 11.08 -7.34 -4.53
CA PRO A 97 10.45 -6.97 -3.27
C PRO A 97 10.38 -5.44 -3.13
N ARG A 98 9.24 -4.92 -2.69
CA ARG A 98 9.05 -3.49 -2.44
C ARG A 98 8.95 -3.28 -0.94
N TYR A 99 9.51 -2.17 -0.45
CA TYR A 99 9.43 -1.77 0.97
C TYR A 99 9.91 -2.89 1.91
N PRO A 100 11.19 -3.30 1.84
CA PRO A 100 11.73 -4.38 2.67
C PRO A 100 11.58 -4.13 4.17
N GLU A 101 11.51 -2.86 4.56
CA GLU A 101 11.26 -2.43 5.93
C GLU A 101 9.82 -2.66 6.39
N LEU A 102 8.85 -2.94 5.52
CA LEU A 102 7.43 -3.12 5.87
C LEU A 102 6.99 -4.56 5.62
N PHE A 103 6.48 -5.23 6.65
CA PHE A 103 5.97 -6.62 6.56
C PHE A 103 6.94 -7.63 5.93
N GLY A 104 8.26 -7.42 6.09
CA GLY A 104 9.30 -8.32 5.57
C GLY A 104 9.33 -8.44 4.04
N ALA A 105 8.83 -7.44 3.32
CA ALA A 105 8.72 -7.47 1.85
C ALA A 105 7.83 -8.59 1.28
N GLU A 106 6.99 -9.24 2.11
CA GLU A 106 6.11 -10.31 1.66
C GLU A 106 4.87 -9.71 0.97
N GLY A 107 4.80 -9.87 -0.36
CA GLY A 107 3.76 -9.23 -1.17
C GLY A 107 2.33 -9.53 -0.73
N LEU A 108 2.04 -10.74 -0.23
CA LEU A 108 0.72 -11.08 0.28
C LEU A 108 0.41 -10.33 1.58
N ARG A 109 1.30 -10.35 2.58
CA ARG A 109 1.13 -9.59 3.83
C ARG A 109 0.96 -8.10 3.57
N GLN A 110 1.77 -7.54 2.68
CA GLN A 110 1.67 -6.13 2.28
C GLN A 110 0.35 -5.82 1.56
N THR A 111 -0.17 -6.74 0.72
CA THR A 111 -1.48 -6.55 0.06
C THR A 111 -2.62 -6.58 1.06
N VAL A 112 -2.56 -7.52 2.02
CA VAL A 112 -3.53 -7.63 3.11
C VAL A 112 -3.49 -6.39 4.00
N SER A 113 -2.30 -5.87 4.32
CA SER A 113 -2.17 -4.66 5.13
C SER A 113 -2.68 -3.41 4.43
N LEU A 114 -2.49 -3.28 3.10
CA LEU A 114 -3.11 -2.20 2.31
C LEU A 114 -4.63 -2.22 2.38
N ARG A 115 -5.26 -3.41 2.26
CA ARG A 115 -6.71 -3.56 2.43
C ARG A 115 -7.12 -3.10 3.82
N ASP A 116 -6.45 -3.56 4.86
CA ASP A 116 -6.82 -3.27 6.25
C ASP A 116 -6.64 -1.79 6.59
N ALA A 117 -5.61 -1.15 6.05
CA ALA A 117 -5.43 0.29 6.15
C ALA A 117 -6.58 1.06 5.47
N LEU A 118 -7.00 0.63 4.27
CA LEU A 118 -8.12 1.26 3.55
C LEU A 118 -9.46 1.06 4.25
N VAL A 119 -9.71 -0.11 4.83
CA VAL A 119 -10.95 -0.38 5.58
C VAL A 119 -10.98 0.37 6.91
N ASN A 120 -9.82 0.64 7.51
CA ASN A 120 -9.70 1.43 8.74
C ASN A 120 -9.27 2.88 8.51
N TYR A 121 -9.47 3.42 7.29
CA TYR A 121 -8.85 4.67 6.85
C TYR A 121 -9.08 5.84 7.79
N TYR A 122 -10.33 6.14 8.14
CA TYR A 122 -10.67 7.27 9.01
C TYR A 122 -10.07 7.12 10.42
N LYS A 123 -10.18 5.94 11.00
CA LYS A 123 -9.60 5.64 12.32
C LYS A 123 -8.08 5.83 12.32
N LEU A 124 -7.41 5.40 11.25
CA LEU A 124 -5.96 5.55 11.10
C LEU A 124 -5.58 7.00 10.84
N LEU A 125 -6.34 7.73 10.03
CA LEU A 125 -6.11 9.16 9.78
C LEU A 125 -6.25 9.99 11.05
N GLU A 126 -7.24 9.69 11.91
CA GLU A 126 -7.43 10.35 13.20
C GLU A 126 -6.30 10.01 14.19
N ARG A 127 -5.88 8.74 14.23
CA ARG A 127 -4.86 8.25 15.17
C ARG A 127 -3.45 8.68 14.80
N GLU A 128 -3.09 8.53 13.53
CA GLU A 128 -1.72 8.74 13.01
C GLU A 128 -1.54 10.15 12.43
N GLY A 129 -2.64 10.84 12.13
CA GLY A 129 -2.64 12.15 11.50
C GLY A 129 -2.42 12.12 9.98
N LYS A 130 -2.48 13.31 9.37
CA LYS A 130 -2.11 13.50 7.96
C LYS A 130 -0.64 13.15 7.78
N THR A 131 -0.33 12.31 6.80
CA THR A 131 1.05 11.91 6.55
C THR A 131 1.83 13.09 5.95
N ALA A 132 2.86 13.57 6.65
CA ALA A 132 3.72 14.65 6.16
C ALA A 132 4.70 14.16 5.08
N GLU A 133 5.20 12.93 5.19
CA GLU A 133 6.14 12.33 4.23
C GLU A 133 6.01 10.81 4.20
N ALA A 134 6.16 10.20 3.01
CA ALA A 134 6.11 8.75 2.87
C ALA A 134 7.37 8.10 3.49
N PRO A 135 7.29 6.86 4.04
CA PRO A 135 8.50 6.11 4.35
C PRO A 135 9.40 6.05 3.10
N LYS A 136 10.67 6.41 3.28
CA LYS A 136 11.63 6.48 2.18
C LYS A 136 11.72 5.09 1.54
N PRO A 137 11.46 4.94 0.23
CA PRO A 137 11.66 3.66 -0.41
C PRO A 137 13.15 3.32 -0.27
N ALA A 138 13.48 2.10 0.14
CA ALA A 138 14.83 1.59 -0.02
C ALA A 138 15.24 1.87 -1.48
N ALA A 139 16.38 2.54 -1.66
CA ALA A 139 16.86 2.94 -2.97
C ALA A 139 16.76 1.73 -3.90
N ALA A 140 16.00 1.87 -4.99
CA ALA A 140 16.02 0.89 -6.05
C ALA A 140 17.49 0.73 -6.43
N GLY A 141 18.05 -0.44 -6.13
CA GLY A 141 19.42 -0.78 -6.50
C GLY A 141 19.58 -0.39 -7.96
N ALA A 142 20.55 0.48 -8.23
CA ALA A 142 20.88 0.94 -9.55
C ALA A 142 20.90 -0.28 -10.48
N GLY A 143 20.01 -0.29 -11.47
CA GLY A 143 20.09 -1.21 -12.59
C GLY A 143 21.44 -0.97 -13.25
N GLY A 144 22.40 -1.82 -12.91
CA GLY A 144 23.70 -1.87 -13.56
C GLY A 144 23.47 -2.22 -15.02
N GLY A 145 23.90 -1.32 -15.90
CA GLY A 145 23.92 -1.58 -17.32
C GLY A 145 24.89 -2.70 -17.67
N LYS A 146 24.45 -3.57 -18.58
CA LYS A 146 25.00 -3.74 -19.93
C LYS A 146 24.03 -4.59 -20.74
#